data_AF-A0A6V7LDX9-F1
#
_entry.id   AF-A0A6V7LDX9-F1
#
_cell.length_a   1.000
_cell.length_b   1.000
_cell.length_c   1.000
_cell.angle_alpha   90.00
_cell.angle_beta   90.00
_cell.angle_gamma   90.00
#
_symmetry.space_group_name_H-M   'P 1'
#
loop_
_entity.id
_entity.type
_entity.pdbx_description
1 polymer ?
#
loop_
_entity_poly.entity_id
_entity_poly.type
_entity_poly.pdbx_seq_one_letter_code
_entity_poly.pdbx_strand_id
1 'polypeptide(L)' 'GGFIVKPRTVEFWQGQSDRLHDRIRFRRPQPGERIDNVLVHQGDDGWVFERLSP' A
#
# COMPACT_ATOMS: atom_id res chain seq x y z
N GLY A 1 16.15 26.42 6.92
CA GLY A 1 15.23 25.52 7.65
C GLY A 1 14.63 24.51 6.69
N GLY A 2 14.04 23.42 7.19
CA GLY A 2 13.44 22.38 6.34
C GLY A 2 12.53 21.44 7.14
N PHE A 3 11.73 20.66 6.42
CA PHE A 3 10.79 19.69 6.99
C PHE A 3 11.07 18.29 6.43
N ILE A 4 10.71 17.26 7.20
CA ILE A 4 10.77 15.86 6.76
C ILE A 4 9.36 15.30 6.77
N VAL A 5 8.96 14.67 5.66
CA VAL A 5 7.71 13.93 5.56
C VAL A 5 7.96 12.49 6.02
N LYS A 6 7.26 12.07 7.08
CA LYS A 6 7.20 10.66 7.49
C LYS A 6 5.90 10.06 6.94
N PRO A 7 5.95 9.22 5.89
CA PRO A 7 4.74 8.73 5.26
C PRO A 7 3.99 7.78 6.20
N ARG A 8 2.66 7.96 6.28
CA ARG A 8 1.76 6.99 6.91
C ARG A 8 1.28 5.94 5.90
N THR A 9 1.22 6.33 4.64
CA THR A 9 0.76 5.54 3.50
C THR A 9 1.54 5.99 2.26
N VAL A 10 1.80 5.05 1.34
CA VAL A 10 2.37 5.31 0.01
C VAL A 10 1.55 4.50 -1.00
N GLU A 11 1.19 5.07 -2.14
CA GLU A 11 0.50 4.36 -3.22
C GLU A 11 1.34 4.42 -4.49
N PHE A 12 1.55 3.26 -5.10
CA PHE A 12 2.15 3.11 -6.42
C PHE A 12 1.02 2.88 -7.42
N TRP A 13 0.95 3.76 -8.41
CA TRP A 13 -0.04 3.72 -9.47
C TRP A 13 0.65 3.47 -10.79
N GLN A 14 0.22 2.44 -11.52
CA GLN A 14 0.73 2.13 -12.85
C GLN A 14 -0.41 2.15 -13.87
N GLY A 15 -0.24 2.98 -14.90
CA GLY A 15 -1.16 3.07 -16.02
C GLY A 15 -1.15 1.81 -16.86
N GLN A 16 -2.33 1.36 -17.29
CA GLN A 16 -2.52 0.23 -18.20
C GLN A 16 -3.38 0.69 -19.39
N SER A 17 -3.10 0.17 -20.59
CA SER A 17 -3.78 0.59 -21.82
C SER A 17 -5.26 0.18 -21.88
N ASP A 18 -5.64 -0.85 -21.14
CA ASP A 18 -7.00 -1.37 -21.01
C ASP A 18 -7.84 -0.65 -19.93
N ARG A 19 -7.29 0.42 -19.32
CA ARG A 19 -7.88 1.21 -18.21
C ARG A 19 -7.99 0.45 -16.89
N LEU A 20 -7.40 -0.74 -16.77
CA LEU A 20 -7.33 -1.50 -15.52
C LEU A 20 -6.02 -1.19 -14.80
N HIS A 21 -5.97 -0.01 -14.19
CA HIS A 21 -4.78 0.47 -13.49
C HIS A 21 -4.36 -0.40 -12.31
N ASP A 22 -3.07 -0.72 -12.22
CA ASP A 22 -2.53 -1.36 -11.05
C ASP A 22 -2.31 -0.32 -9.96
N ARG A 23 -2.92 -0.55 -8.80
CA ARG A 23 -2.82 0.32 -7.63
C ARG A 23 -2.36 -0.50 -6.45
N ILE A 24 -1.15 -0.25 -5.97
CA ILE A 24 -0.58 -0.94 -4.82
C ILE A 24 -0.39 0.08 -3.70
N ARG A 25 -1.10 -0.12 -2.59
CA ARG A 25 -1.04 0.77 -1.42
C ARG A 25 -0.24 0.10 -0.31
N PHE A 26 0.82 0.76 0.14
CA PHE A 26 1.56 0.45 1.36
C PHE A 26 1.05 1.30 2.51
N ARG A 27 0.78 0.67 3.66
CA ARG A 27 0.39 1.34 4.91
C ARG A 27 0.90 0.60 6.13
N ARG A 28 0.74 1.20 7.30
CA ARG A 28 0.88 0.48 8.57
C ARG A 28 -0.35 -0.43 8.81
N PRO A 29 -0.17 -1.61 9.44
CA PRO A 29 -1.27 -2.49 9.80
C PRO A 29 -2.18 -1.81 10.83
N GLN A 30 -3.48 -2.07 10.74
CA GLN A 30 -4.44 -1.60 11.74
C GLN A 30 -4.40 -2.51 12.99
N PRO A 31 -4.73 -1.98 14.17
CA PRO A 31 -4.83 -2.80 15.38
C PRO A 31 -5.80 -3.96 15.18
N GLY A 32 -5.35 -5.20 15.45
CA GLY A 32 -6.17 -6.40 15.29
C GLY A 32 -6.39 -6.84 13.84
N GLU A 33 -5.73 -6.21 12.86
CA GLU A 33 -5.82 -6.63 11.47
C GLU A 33 -5.16 -7.98 11.24
N ARG A 34 -5.86 -8.86 10.52
CA ARG A 34 -5.32 -10.15 10.12
C ARG A 34 -4.61 -10.01 8.78
N ILE A 35 -3.31 -10.28 8.78
CA ILE A 35 -2.48 -10.32 7.57
C ILE A 35 -2.56 -11.75 7.02
N ASP A 36 -3.38 -11.94 6.01
CA ASP A 36 -3.68 -13.26 5.43
C ASP A 36 -2.82 -13.61 4.21
N ASN A 37 -2.07 -12.63 3.67
CA ASN A 37 -1.34 -12.72 2.41
C ASN A 37 -2.22 -13.09 1.20
N VAL A 38 -3.52 -12.80 1.29
CA VAL A 38 -4.49 -12.96 0.18
C VAL A 38 -4.99 -11.59 -0.27
N LEU A 39 -5.47 -10.77 0.67
CA LEU A 39 -5.91 -9.40 0.40
C LEU A 39 -4.92 -8.38 0.95
N VAL A 40 -4.32 -8.71 2.10
CA VAL A 40 -3.31 -7.87 2.77
C VAL A 40 -2.04 -8.70 2.91
N HIS A 41 -0.98 -8.20 2.30
CA HIS A 41 0.32 -8.85 2.27
C HIS A 41 1.29 -8.21 3.24
N GLN A 42 2.09 -9.04 3.90
CA GLN A 42 3.20 -8.57 4.74
C GLN A 42 4.28 -7.94 3.85
N GLY A 43 4.69 -6.72 4.19
CA GLY A 43 5.89 -6.07 3.65
C GLY A 43 6.99 -5.95 4.70
N ASP A 44 8.07 -5.27 4.31
CA ASP A 44 9.23 -5.04 5.16
C ASP A 44 9.00 -3.93 6.19
N ASP A 45 9.82 -3.90 7.24
CA ASP A 45 9.84 -2.86 8.27
C ASP A 45 8.47 -2.53 8.89
N GLY A 46 7.58 -3.53 8.98
CA GLY A 46 6.22 -3.38 9.53
C GLY A 46 5.26 -2.62 8.61
N TRP A 47 5.52 -2.60 7.31
CA TRP A 47 4.54 -2.23 6.31
C TRP A 47 3.68 -3.43 5.92
N VAL A 48 2.45 -3.15 5.50
CA VAL A 48 1.60 -4.08 4.76
C VAL A 48 1.21 -3.44 3.44
N PHE A 49 0.88 -4.26 2.46
CA PHE A 49 0.40 -3.76 1.17
C PHE A 49 -0.80 -4.54 0.64
N GLU A 50 -1.60 -3.86 -0.16
CA GLU A 50 -2.82 -4.39 -0.77
C GLU A 50 -2.99 -3.80 -2.18
N ARG A 51 -3.66 -4.55 -3.06
CA ARG A 51 -4.07 -4.06 -4.38
C ARG A 51 -5.44 -3.38 -4.27
N LEU A 52 -5.58 -2.19 -4.86
CA LEU A 52 -6.84 -1.47 -4.95
C LEU A 52 -7.43 -1.59 -6.36
N SER A 53 -8.74 -1.48 -6.48
CA SER A 53 -9.40 -1.37 -7.78
C SER A 53 -8.96 -0.09 -8.51
N PRO A 54 -8.84 -0.12 -9.85
CA PRO A 54 -8.55 1.06 -10.68
C PRO A 54 -9.41 2.27 -10.34
#